data_AF-A0A969ATI1-F1
#
_entry.id   AF-A0A969ATI1-F1
#
_cell.length_a   1.000
_cell.length_b   1.000
_cell.length_c   1.000
_cell.angle_alpha   90.00
_cell.angle_beta   90.00
_cell.angle_gamma   90.00
#
_symmetry.space_group_name_H-M   'P 1'
#
loop_
_entity.id
_entity.type
_entity.pdbx_description
1 polymer ?
#
loop_
_entity_poly.entity_id
_entity_poly.type
_entity_poly.pdbx_seq_one_letter_code
_entity_poly.pdbx_strand_id
1 'polypeptide(L)' 'MSDDSKAMAKALRFKFYNELEESFRRICDEVASSEMKEGDIARLAQLVVRSRHACLKLLVPSEEMDEYYEQYPEVDES' A
#
# COMPACT_ATOMS: atom_id res chain seq x y z
N MET A 1 2.49 -13.71 25.81
CA MET A 1 2.77 -14.02 24.39
C MET A 1 4.27 -13.85 24.19
N SER A 2 4.98 -14.84 23.64
CA SER A 2 6.44 -14.72 23.49
C SER A 2 6.79 -13.59 22.53
N ASP A 3 7.96 -12.96 22.73
CA ASP A 3 8.39 -11.83 21.91
C ASP A 3 8.56 -12.22 20.42
N ASP A 4 8.88 -13.48 20.14
CA ASP A 4 8.95 -14.03 18.77
C ASP A 4 7.59 -13.97 18.04
N SER A 5 6.49 -14.18 18.77
CA SER A 5 5.15 -14.15 18.17
C SER A 5 4.76 -12.73 17.74
N LYS A 6 5.20 -11.71 18.50
CA LYS A 6 4.97 -10.30 18.17
C LYS A 6 5.82 -9.87 16.97
N ALA A 7 7.08 -10.26 16.96
CA ALA A 7 7.99 -9.99 15.84
C ALA A 7 7.47 -10.62 14.53
N MET A 8 7.01 -11.87 14.58
CA MET A 8 6.41 -12.55 13.43
C MET A 8 5.15 -11.84 12.92
N ALA A 9 4.26 -11.44 13.84
CA ALA A 9 3.05 -10.70 13.47
C ALA A 9 3.38 -9.35 12.80
N LYS A 10 4.40 -8.64 13.29
CA LYS A 10 4.88 -7.39 12.69
C LYS A 10 5.44 -7.63 11.28
N ALA A 11 6.32 -8.61 11.11
CA ALA A 11 6.88 -8.95 9.81
C ALA A 11 5.80 -9.31 8.78
N LEU A 12 4.76 -10.05 9.19
CA LEU A 12 3.62 -10.34 8.32
C LEU A 12 2.83 -9.09 7.96
N ARG A 13 2.57 -8.18 8.91
CA ARG A 13 1.89 -6.91 8.63
C ARG A 13 2.66 -6.07 7.63
N PHE A 14 3.99 -5.98 7.77
CA PHE A 14 4.83 -5.22 6.85
C PHE A 14 4.81 -5.84 5.45
N LYS A 15 4.94 -7.17 5.36
CA LYS A 15 4.80 -7.88 4.10
C LYS A 15 3.46 -7.60 3.41
N PHE A 16 2.34 -7.72 4.14
CA PHE A 16 1.01 -7.48 3.57
C PHE A 16 0.78 -6.03 3.18
N TYR A 17 1.34 -5.08 3.93
CA TYR A 17 1.32 -3.67 3.55
C TYR A 17 2.00 -3.48 2.19
N ASN A 18 3.22 -4.00 2.02
CA ASN A 18 3.97 -3.86 0.76
C ASN A 18 3.23 -4.52 -0.42
N GLU A 19 2.73 -5.76 -0.25
CA GLU A 19 1.99 -6.47 -1.30
C GLU A 19 0.70 -5.73 -1.73
N LEU A 20 0.00 -5.11 -0.77
CA LEU A 20 -1.17 -4.28 -1.07
C LEU A 20 -0.77 -2.98 -1.76
N GLU A 21 0.31 -2.34 -1.33
CA GLU A 21 0.82 -1.12 -1.96
C GLU A 21 1.16 -1.36 -3.44
N GLU A 22 1.93 -2.41 -3.74
CA GLU A 22 2.27 -2.82 -5.11
C GLU A 22 1.01 -3.14 -5.93
N SER A 23 0.01 -3.76 -5.31
CA SER A 23 -1.26 -4.06 -5.98
C SER A 23 -2.03 -2.78 -6.32
N PHE A 24 -2.08 -1.80 -5.42
CA PHE A 24 -2.68 -0.50 -5.71
C PHE A 24 -1.92 0.26 -6.80
N ARG A 25 -0.58 0.18 -6.82
CA ARG A 25 0.24 0.78 -7.89
C ARG A 25 -0.13 0.21 -9.25
N ARG A 26 -0.15 -1.12 -9.38
CA ARG A 26 -0.58 -1.81 -10.62
C ARG A 26 -1.99 -1.41 -11.06
N ILE A 27 -2.94 -1.33 -10.13
CA ILE A 27 -4.31 -0.89 -10.45
C ILE A 27 -4.30 0.55 -10.99
N CYS A 28 -3.53 1.45 -10.38
CA CYS A 28 -3.39 2.82 -10.89
C CYS A 28 -2.79 2.86 -12.29
N ASP A 29 -1.77 2.04 -12.57
CA ASP A 29 -1.14 1.95 -13.90
C ASP A 29 -2.13 1.42 -14.95
N GLU A 30 -2.96 0.44 -14.60
CA GLU A 30 -4.03 -0.08 -15.47
C GLU A 30 -5.09 0.99 -15.74
N VAL A 31 -5.48 1.76 -14.72
CA VAL A 31 -6.42 2.87 -14.87
C VAL A 31 -5.85 3.95 -15.78
N ALA A 32 -4.57 4.31 -15.60
CA ALA A 32 -3.88 5.33 -16.40
C ALA A 32 -3.69 4.91 -17.87
N SER A 33 -3.53 3.61 -18.14
CA SER A 33 -3.38 3.06 -19.50
C SER A 33 -4.71 2.68 -20.17
N SER A 34 -5.85 2.87 -19.51
CA SER A 34 -7.16 2.55 -20.06
C SER A 34 -7.64 3.52 -21.13
N GLU A 35 -8.43 3.04 -22.10
CA GLU A 35 -9.09 3.88 -23.11
C GLU A 35 -10.40 4.54 -22.59
N MET A 36 -10.55 4.66 -21.27
CA MET A 36 -11.73 5.24 -20.64
C MET A 36 -11.77 6.77 -20.83
N LYS A 37 -12.97 7.34 -20.69
CA LYS A 37 -13.10 8.81 -20.67
C LYS A 37 -12.42 9.36 -19.41
N GLU A 38 -11.78 10.52 -19.55
CA GLU A 38 -11.04 11.19 -18.47
C GLU A 38 -11.87 11.33 -17.17
N GLY A 39 -13.15 11.68 -17.28
CA GLY A 39 -14.04 11.80 -16.13
C GLY A 39 -14.32 10.47 -15.40
N ASP A 40 -14.28 9.34 -16.12
CA ASP A 40 -14.46 8.02 -15.52
C ASP A 40 -13.15 7.52 -14.90
N ILE A 41 -12.00 7.80 -15.54
CA ILE A 41 -10.65 7.58 -14.98
C ILE A 41 -10.52 8.30 -13.63
N ALA A 42 -10.88 9.58 -13.58
CA ALA A 42 -10.77 10.36 -12.34
C ALA A 42 -11.61 9.78 -11.20
N ARG A 43 -12.85 9.34 -11.47
CA ARG A 43 -13.71 8.71 -10.45
C ARG A 43 -13.14 7.37 -9.98
N LEU A 44 -12.65 6.55 -10.90
CA LEU A 44 -12.07 5.25 -10.57
C LEU A 44 -10.79 5.40 -9.75
N ALA A 45 -9.89 6.31 -10.15
CA ALA A 45 -8.68 6.63 -9.39
C ALA A 45 -9.01 7.10 -7.96
N GLN A 46 -10.02 7.96 -7.79
CA GLN A 46 -10.47 8.39 -6.45
C GLN A 46 -10.94 7.22 -5.60
N LEU A 47 -11.69 6.27 -6.16
CA LEU A 47 -12.14 5.07 -5.44
C LEU A 47 -10.96 4.19 -5.03
N VAL A 48 -10.00 3.98 -5.93
CA VAL A 48 -8.78 3.19 -5.67
C VAL A 48 -7.96 3.83 -4.55
N VAL A 49 -7.68 5.13 -4.61
CA VAL A 49 -6.90 5.86 -3.58
C VAL A 49 -7.58 5.83 -2.21
N ARG A 50 -8.91 6.03 -2.16
CA ARG A 50 -9.67 5.94 -0.91
C ARG A 50 -9.62 4.52 -0.31
N SER A 51 -9.70 3.51 -1.16
CA SER A 51 -9.61 2.10 -0.74
C SER A 51 -8.21 1.79 -0.21
N ARG A 52 -7.15 2.26 -0.89
CA ARG A 52 -5.75 2.18 -0.42
C ARG A 52 -5.60 2.76 0.97
N HIS A 53 -6.05 4.01 1.16
CA HIS A 53 -5.89 4.69 2.45
C HIS A 53 -6.62 3.95 3.59
N ALA A 54 -7.80 3.40 3.32
CA ALA A 54 -8.55 2.63 4.32
C ALA A 54 -7.86 1.30 4.68
N CYS A 55 -7.32 0.57 3.70
CA CYS A 55 -6.68 -0.73 3.92
C CYS A 55 -5.32 -0.59 4.61
N LEU A 56 -4.45 0.29 4.12
CA LEU A 56 -3.07 0.40 4.60
C LEU A 56 -2.98 0.93 6.04
N LYS A 57 -3.88 1.86 6.42
CA LYS A 57 -3.94 2.42 7.78
C LYS A 57 -4.16 1.37 8.88
N LEU A 58 -4.73 0.22 8.53
CA LEU A 58 -5.02 -0.86 9.48
C LEU A 58 -3.83 -1.81 9.70
N LEU A 59 -2.82 -1.75 8.84
CA LEU A 59 -1.74 -2.75 8.82
C LEU A 59 -0.48 -2.27 9.53
N VAL A 60 -0.10 -0.99 9.39
CA VAL A 60 1.12 -0.46 10.02
C VAL A 60 0.80 0.85 10.73
N PRO A 61 0.90 0.88 12.08
CA PRO A 61 0.81 2.11 12.86
C PRO A 61 1.91 3.11 12.48
N SER A 62 1.64 4.40 12.71
CA SER A 62 2.58 5.47 12.39
C SER A 62 3.96 5.31 13.03
N GLU A 63 4.01 4.80 14.26
CA GLU A 63 5.25 4.61 15.02
C GLU A 63 6.13 3.47 14.49
N GLU A 64 5.59 2.61 13.63
CA GLU A 64 6.32 1.50 13.00
C GLU A 64 6.71 1.80 11.54
N MET A 65 6.38 2.98 11.01
CA MET A 65 6.63 3.33 9.61
C MET A 65 8.11 3.46 9.30
N ASP A 66 8.93 3.99 10.22
CA ASP A 66 10.38 4.10 10.01
C ASP A 66 11.01 2.71 9.80
N GLU A 67 10.67 1.74 10.65
CA GLU A 67 11.13 0.36 10.52
C GLU A 67 10.59 -0.32 9.24
N TYR A 68 9.36 0.01 8.84
CA TYR A 68 8.82 -0.46 7.56
C TYR A 68 9.66 0.04 6.39
N TYR A 69 9.99 1.34 6.36
CA TYR A 69 10.77 1.95 5.29
C TYR A 69 12.23 1.46 5.24
N GLU A 70 12.82 1.15 6.39
CA GLU A 70 14.14 0.49 6.43
C GLU A 70 14.09 -0.90 5.77
N GLN A 71 13.01 -1.65 5.97
CA GLN A 71 12.85 -2.99 5.41
C GLN A 71 12.42 -2.98 3.93
N TYR A 72 11.61 -2.01 3.53
CA TYR A 72 11.07 -1.84 2.19
C TYR A 72 11.35 -0.41 1.71
N PRO A 73 12.59 -0.11 1.30
CA PRO A 73 12.94 1.23 0.85
C PRO A 73 12.16 1.58 -0.42
N GLU A 74 11.47 2.72 -0.40
CA GLU A 74 10.82 3.27 -1.59
C GLU A 74 11.91 3.59 -2.62
N VAL A 75 11.81 3.02 -3.81
CA VAL A 75 12.65 3.40 -4.94
C VAL A 75 12.13 4.75 -5.41
N ASP A 76 12.93 5.80 -5.25
CA ASP A 76 12.60 7.15 -5.72
C ASP A 76 12.52 7.10 -7.26
N GLU A 77 11.30 6.91 -7.80
CA GLU A 77 11.05 7.01 -9.23
C GLU A 77 10.98 8.50 -9.57
N SER A 78 12.17 9.06 -9.85
CA SER A 78 12.40 10.43 -10.33
C SER A 78 11.88 10.68 -11.74
#